data_AF-A0AAU5YZE9-F1
#
_entry.id   AF-A0AAU5YZE9-F1
#
_cell.length_a   1.000
_cell.length_b   1.000
_cell.length_c   1.000
_cell.angle_alpha   90.00
_cell.angle_beta   90.00
_cell.angle_gamma   90.00
#
_symmetry.space_group_name_H-M   'P 1'
#
loop_
_entity.id
_entity.type
_entity.pdbx_description
1 polymer ?
#
loop_
_entity_poly.entity_id
_entity_poly.type
_entity_poly.pdbx_seq_one_letter_code
_entity_poly.pdbx_strand_id
1 'polypeptide(L)' 'MKLRLHVHHAFTGGWCADIDDDLDRQPDDPYWCVDQWPTLQEAIAAGCAQLARLATTTHLTRVSGYAEHALAA' A
#
# COMPACT_ATOMS: atom_id res chain seq x y z
N MET A 1 -8.93 0.26 -13.26
CA MET A 1 -7.67 -0.16 -12.62
C MET A 1 -7.95 -1.33 -11.70
N LYS A 2 -7.10 -2.35 -11.64
CA LYS A 2 -7.31 -3.50 -10.76
C LYS A 2 -6.34 -3.42 -9.59
N LEU A 3 -6.83 -2.91 -8.46
CA LEU A 3 -6.06 -2.86 -7.23
C LEU A 3 -5.86 -4.25 -6.63
N ARG A 4 -4.67 -4.48 -6.08
CA ARG A 4 -4.26 -5.73 -5.44
C ARG A 4 -3.59 -5.41 -4.11
N LEU A 5 -3.97 -6.16 -3.08
CA LEU A 5 -3.25 -6.16 -1.81
C LEU A 5 -2.15 -7.22 -1.89
N HIS A 6 -0.91 -6.83 -1.61
CA HIS A 6 0.19 -7.74 -1.35
C HIS A 6 0.52 -7.70 0.14
N VAL A 7 0.84 -8.87 0.69
CA VAL A 7 1.26 -9.01 2.08
C VAL A 7 2.45 -9.96 2.10
N HIS A 8 3.54 -9.52 2.72
CA HIS A 8 4.78 -10.28 2.78
C HIS A 8 5.41 -10.19 4.17
N HIS A 9 6.12 -11.23 4.58
CA HIS A 9 6.84 -11.23 5.84
C HIS A 9 8.20 -10.56 5.65
N ALA A 10 8.52 -9.57 6.48
CA ALA A 10 9.78 -8.84 6.39
C ALA A 10 10.94 -9.70 6.89
N PHE A 11 12.12 -9.55 6.27
CA PHE A 11 13.33 -10.21 6.77
C PHE A 11 13.70 -9.75 8.19
N THR A 12 13.45 -8.48 8.50
CA THR A 12 13.65 -7.89 9.83
C THR A 12 12.63 -8.33 10.87
N GLY A 13 11.66 -9.16 10.48
CA GLY A 13 10.52 -9.58 11.31
C GLY A 13 9.30 -8.68 11.13
N GLY A 14 8.12 -9.27 11.36
CA GLY A 14 6.83 -8.60 11.15
C GLY A 14 6.32 -8.72 9.72
N TRP A 15 5.23 -8.01 9.44
CA TRP A 15 4.52 -8.07 8.17
C TRP A 15 4.50 -6.71 7.49
N CYS A 16 4.69 -6.73 6.19
CA CYS A 16 4.55 -5.57 5.32
C CYS A 16 3.35 -5.80 4.41
N ALA A 17 2.66 -4.71 4.07
CA ALA A 17 1.55 -4.76 3.14
C ALA A 17 1.55 -3.53 2.25
N ASP A 18 1.23 -3.74 0.99
CA ASP A 18 1.16 -2.70 -0.03
C ASP A 18 -0.07 -2.90 -0.92
N ILE A 19 -0.57 -1.81 -1.48
CA ILE A 19 -1.65 -1.84 -2.46
C ILE A 19 -1.18 -1.17 -3.73
N ASP A 20 -1.23 -1.95 -4.81
CA ASP A 20 -0.82 -1.50 -6.13
C ASP A 20 -1.81 -1.94 -7.23
N ASP A 21 -1.61 -1.42 -8.43
CA ASP A 21 -2.29 -1.88 -9.63
C ASP A 21 -1.51 -2.97 -10.38
N ASP A 22 -2.01 -3.34 -11.56
CA ASP A 22 -1.40 -4.32 -12.44
C ASP A 22 -0.32 -3.74 -13.36
N LEU A 23 -0.12 -2.42 -13.34
CA LEU A 23 0.89 -1.72 -14.13
C LEU A 23 2.22 -1.61 -13.38
N ASP A 24 2.20 -1.63 -12.04
CA ASP A 24 3.40 -1.69 -11.19
C ASP A 24 3.51 -3.06 -10.50
N ARG A 25 4.13 -4.02 -11.20
CA ARG A 25 4.13 -5.43 -10.80
C ARG A 25 5.10 -5.74 -9.65
N GLN A 26 6.08 -4.88 -9.42
CA GLN A 26 6.89 -4.82 -8.20
C GLN A 26 6.47 -3.53 -7.49
N PRO A 27 6.20 -3.51 -6.18
CA PRO A 27 5.66 -2.32 -5.52
C PRO A 27 6.78 -1.30 -5.31
N ASP A 28 7.22 -0.65 -6.39
CA ASP A 28 8.22 0.40 -6.36
C ASP A 28 7.57 1.74 -5.97
N ASP A 29 6.32 1.98 -6.42
CA ASP A 29 5.55 3.18 -6.07
C ASP A 29 4.06 2.88 -5.81
N PRO A 30 3.74 2.18 -4.71
CA PRO A 30 2.38 1.77 -4.42
C PRO A 30 1.48 2.96 -4.06
N TYR A 31 0.17 2.76 -4.08
CA TYR A 31 -0.81 3.75 -3.60
C TYR A 31 -0.90 3.80 -2.08
N TRP A 32 -0.42 2.76 -1.42
CA TRP A 32 -0.35 2.65 0.03
C TRP A 32 0.63 1.54 0.40
N CYS A 33 1.40 1.75 1.46
CA CYS A 33 2.26 0.72 2.06
C CYS A 33 2.36 0.90 3.58
N VAL A 34 2.66 -0.20 4.27
CA VAL A 34 3.02 -0.24 5.69
C VAL A 34 4.09 -1.30 5.93
N ASP A 35 4.93 -1.05 6.93
CA ASP A 35 5.99 -1.95 7.37
C ASP A 35 5.83 -2.33 8.86
N GLN A 36 6.44 -3.45 9.23
CA GLN A 36 6.63 -3.91 10.61
C GLN A 36 5.33 -4.15 11.41
N TRP A 37 4.27 -4.62 10.75
CA TRP A 37 3.06 -5.01 11.46
C TRP A 37 3.27 -6.25 12.33
N PRO A 38 2.66 -6.31 13.53
CA PRO A 38 2.97 -7.36 14.50
C PRO A 38 2.50 -8.74 14.03
N THR A 39 1.35 -8.80 13.34
CA THR A 39 0.73 -10.05 12.91
C THR A 39 0.20 -9.99 11.48
N LEU A 40 0.14 -11.16 10.83
CA LEU A 40 -0.43 -11.33 9.49
C LEU A 40 -1.90 -10.90 9.46
N GLN A 41 -2.66 -11.27 10.48
CA GLN A 41 -4.09 -10.99 10.57
C GLN A 41 -4.35 -9.48 10.60
N GLU A 42 -3.59 -8.75 11.42
CA GLU A 42 -3.68 -7.30 11.45
C GLU A 42 -3.31 -6.75 10.06
N ALA A 43 -2.19 -7.19 9.46
CA ALA A 43 -1.71 -6.64 8.18
C ALA A 43 -2.75 -6.81 7.06
N ILE A 44 -3.38 -7.98 6.99
CA ILE A 44 -4.50 -8.25 6.08
C ILE A 44 -5.70 -7.36 6.42
N ALA A 45 -6.07 -7.23 7.68
CA ALA A 45 -7.25 -6.44 8.08
C ALA A 45 -7.11 -4.97 7.66
N ALA A 46 -5.96 -4.34 7.90
CA ALA A 46 -5.73 -2.97 7.45
C ALA A 46 -5.58 -2.85 5.95
N GLY A 47 -4.89 -3.80 5.30
CA GLY A 47 -4.80 -3.85 3.85
C GLY A 47 -6.19 -3.89 3.20
N CYS A 48 -7.08 -4.76 3.68
CA CYS A 48 -8.46 -4.84 3.20
C CYS A 48 -9.25 -3.55 3.47
N ALA A 49 -9.11 -2.96 4.66
CA ALA A 49 -9.77 -1.70 4.98
C ALA A 49 -9.29 -0.54 4.08
N GLN A 50 -7.99 -0.48 3.78
CA GLN A 50 -7.46 0.49 2.82
C GLN A 50 -7.94 0.22 1.40
N LEU A 51 -7.88 -1.04 0.96
CA LEU A 51 -8.28 -1.44 -0.38
C LEU A 51 -9.74 -1.06 -0.65
N ALA A 52 -10.63 -1.27 0.31
CA ALA A 52 -12.03 -0.85 0.21
C ALA A 52 -12.17 0.67 0.02
N ARG A 53 -11.36 1.48 0.71
CA ARG A 53 -11.36 2.94 0.53
C ARG A 53 -10.85 3.34 -0.86
N LEU A 54 -9.69 2.81 -1.26
CA LEU A 54 -9.06 3.13 -2.55
C LEU A 54 -9.94 2.68 -3.74
N ALA A 55 -10.62 1.53 -3.63
CA ALA A 55 -11.52 1.02 -4.66
C ALA A 55 -12.69 1.96 -4.98
N THR A 56 -13.04 2.89 -4.08
CA THR A 56 -14.10 3.88 -4.27
C THR A 56 -13.58 5.28 -4.60
N THR A 57 -12.25 5.46 -4.65
CA THR A 57 -11.62 6.76 -4.88
C THR A 57 -11.37 6.99 -6.36
N THR A 58 -11.86 8.11 -6.90
CA THR A 58 -11.76 8.44 -8.34
C THR A 58 -10.34 8.81 -8.78
N HIS A 59 -9.58 9.46 -7.90
CA HIS A 59 -8.22 9.91 -8.16
C HIS A 59 -7.30 9.35 -7.08
N LEU A 60 -6.50 8.35 -7.46
CA LEU A 60 -5.53 7.73 -6.59
C LEU A 60 -4.18 8.42 -6.78
N THR A 61 -3.53 8.75 -5.66
CA THR A 61 -2.18 9.32 -5.64
C THR A 61 -1.22 8.26 -5.13
N ARG A 62 -0.13 8.04 -5.86
CA ARG A 62 0.94 7.13 -5.44
C ARG A 62 1.73 7.72 -4.26
N VAL A 63 2.41 6.87 -3.50
CA VAL A 63 3.18 7.27 -2.32
C VAL A 63 4.24 8.33 -2.67
N SER A 64 4.96 8.16 -3.79
CA SER A 64 5.93 9.15 -4.29
C SER A 64 5.31 10.54 -4.46
N GLY A 65 4.09 10.60 -4.99
CA GLY A 65 3.36 11.84 -5.22
C GLY A 65 3.08 12.62 -3.93
N TYR A 66 2.89 11.96 -2.78
CA TYR A 66 2.73 12.69 -1.50
C TYR A 66 4.03 13.36 -1.04
N ALA A 67 5.19 12.74 -1.27
CA ALA A 67 6.48 13.31 -0.93
C ALA A 67 6.80 14.55 -1.77
N GLU A 68 6.45 14.53 -3.05
CA GLU A 68 6.63 15.67 -3.96
C GLU A 68 5.79 16.89 -3.53
N HIS A 69 4.52 16.68 -3.14
CA HIS A 69 3.68 17.76 -2.62
C HIS A 69 4.19 18.34 -1.30
N ALA A 70 4.77 17.50 -0.42
CA ALA A 70 5.34 17.93 0.84
C ALA A 70 6.62 18.76 0.68
N LEU A 71 7.41 18.50 -0.36
CA LEU A 71 8.63 19.25 -0.68
C LEU A 71 8.37 20.56 -1.44
N ALA A 72 7.18 20.71 -2.03
CA ALA A 72 6.77 21.89 -2.79
C ALA A 72 5.99 22.94 -1.97
N ALA A 73 5.74 22.69 -0.67
CA ALA A 73 4.99 23.54 0.26
C ALA A 73 5.92 24.20 1.30
#